data_AF-A0ABD5PYQ4-F1
#
_entry.id   AF-A0ABD5PYQ4-F1
#
_cell.length_a   1.000
_cell.length_b   1.000
_cell.length_c   1.000
_cell.angle_alpha   90.00
_cell.angle_beta   90.00
_cell.angle_gamma   90.00
#
_symmetry.space_group_name_H-M   'P 1'
#
loop_
_entity.id
_entity.type
_entity.pdbx_description
1 polymer ?
#
loop_
_entity_poly.entity_id
_entity_poly.type
_entity_poly.pdbx_seq_one_letter_code
_entity_poly.pdbx_strand_id
1 'polypeptide(L)' 'MATCPHCESDITKWAQRLEQGARASTPKVWTCPECDSVLDISDWGSE' A
#
# COMPACT_ATOMS: atom_id res chain seq x y z
N MET A 1 -9.68 -0.18 -6.47
CA MET A 1 -9.50 0.93 -5.50
C MET A 1 -8.70 0.36 -4.35
N ALA A 2 -7.63 1.02 -3.90
CA ALA A 2 -6.83 0.53 -2.78
C ALA A 2 -7.26 1.29 -1.52
N THR A 3 -7.90 0.61 -0.59
CA THR A 3 -8.43 1.16 0.67
C THR A 3 -7.81 0.44 1.87
N CYS A 4 -7.22 1.18 2.81
CA CYS A 4 -6.60 0.58 4.00
C CYS A 4 -7.59 -0.29 4.80
N PRO A 5 -7.30 -1.57 5.12
CA PRO A 5 -8.18 -2.42 5.94
C PRO A 5 -8.26 -1.98 7.41
N HIS A 6 -7.37 -1.11 7.88
CA HIS A 6 -7.33 -0.66 9.27
C HIS A 6 -8.11 0.64 9.52
N CYS A 7 -8.07 1.56 8.57
CA CYS A 7 -8.66 2.89 8.72
C CYS A 7 -9.61 3.28 7.58
N GLU A 8 -9.84 2.37 6.63
CA GLU A 8 -10.72 2.55 5.48
C GLU A 8 -10.38 3.76 4.60
N SER A 9 -9.16 4.29 4.72
CA SER A 9 -8.68 5.43 3.94
C SER A 9 -8.35 5.01 2.50
N ASP A 10 -8.72 5.84 1.53
CA ASP A 10 -8.29 5.67 0.14
C ASP A 10 -6.78 5.93 0.03
N ILE A 11 -6.04 4.88 -0.30
CA ILE A 11 -4.60 4.89 -0.51
C ILE A 11 -4.24 4.63 -1.97
N THR A 12 -5.21 4.69 -2.89
CA THR A 12 -5.02 4.41 -4.34
C THR A 12 -3.85 5.20 -4.95
N LYS A 13 -3.76 6.50 -4.65
CA LYS A 13 -2.66 7.36 -5.15
C LYS A 13 -1.30 7.01 -4.55
N TRP A 14 -1.30 6.57 -3.29
CA TRP A 14 -0.09 6.21 -2.57
C TRP A 14 0.46 4.86 -3.06
N ALA A 15 -0.42 3.87 -3.25
CA ALA A 15 -0.09 2.57 -3.83
C ALA A 15 0.53 2.71 -5.23
N GLN A 16 -0.04 3.53 -6.11
CA GLN A 16 0.52 3.78 -7.45
C GLN A 16 1.94 4.39 -7.42
N ARG A 17 2.22 5.29 -6.46
CA ARG A 17 3.55 5.87 -6.29
C ARG A 17 4.55 4.83 -5.79
N LEU A 18 4.12 3.94 -4.90
CA LEU A 18 4.95 2.83 -4.43
C LEU A 18 5.25 1.82 -5.54
N GLU A 19 4.29 1.47 -6.39
CA GLU A 19 4.54 0.58 -7.53
C GLU A 19 5.61 1.13 -8.49
N GLN A 20 5.64 2.45 -8.68
CA GLN A 20 6.69 3.11 -9.46
C GLN A 20 8.05 3.11 -8.74
N GLY A 21 8.07 3.28 -7.41
CA GLY A 21 9.29 3.30 -6.59
C GLY A 21 9.87 1.92 -6.26
N ALA A 22 9.04 0.89 -6.19
CA ALA A 22 9.41 -0.48 -5.80
C ALA A 22 10.32 -1.19 -6.81
N ARG A 23 10.50 -0.63 -8.02
CA ARG A 23 11.52 -1.11 -8.98
C ARG A 23 12.96 -0.87 -8.53
N ALA A 24 13.21 -0.05 -7.50
CA ALA A 24 14.54 0.50 -7.21
C ALA A 24 15.31 -0.08 -6.01
N SER A 25 14.81 -1.13 -5.32
CA SER A 25 15.44 -1.87 -4.18
C SER A 25 14.80 -1.60 -2.81
N THR A 26 14.74 -2.66 -2.00
CA THR A 26 14.37 -2.74 -0.56
C THR A 26 12.86 -2.74 -0.21
N PRO A 27 12.50 -3.40 0.91
CA PRO A 27 11.52 -4.49 0.91
C PRO A 27 10.08 -4.03 0.73
N LYS A 28 9.37 -4.84 -0.06
CA LYS A 28 7.98 -5.33 0.02
C LYS A 28 7.29 -5.17 1.40
N VAL A 29 7.21 -3.99 1.99
CA VAL A 29 6.39 -3.74 3.18
C VAL A 29 5.74 -2.40 2.95
N TRP A 30 4.41 -2.37 2.95
CA TRP A 30 3.65 -1.17 2.62
C TRP A 30 3.09 -0.63 3.93
N THR A 31 3.44 0.59 4.32
CA THR A 31 2.89 1.19 5.54
C THR A 31 1.87 2.26 5.19
N CYS A 32 0.63 2.13 5.64
CA CYS A 32 -0.40 3.13 5.37
C CYS A 32 0.03 4.52 5.88
N PRO A 33 -0.01 5.59 5.06
CA PRO A 33 0.42 6.92 5.48
C PRO A 33 -0.55 7.61 6.45
N GLU A 34 -1.78 7.12 6.59
CA GLU A 34 -2.83 7.74 7.41
C GLU A 34 -2.88 7.17 8.83
N CYS A 35 -2.57 5.89 9.00
CA CYS A 35 -2.70 5.18 10.28
C CYS A 35 -1.44 4.44 10.70
N ASP A 36 -0.34 4.60 9.95
CA ASP A 36 0.96 3.94 10.17
C ASP A 36 0.88 2.40 10.30
N SER A 37 -0.24 1.81 9.86
CA SER A 37 -0.43 0.36 9.94
C SER A 37 0.34 -0.32 8.83
N VAL A 38 1.05 -1.39 9.19
CA VAL A 38 1.82 -2.20 8.25
C VAL A 38 0.86 -3.09 7.46
N LEU A 39 0.74 -2.79 6.17
CA LEU A 39 0.07 -3.56 5.15
C LEU A 39 1.11 -4.56 4.61
N ASP A 40 1.09 -5.78 5.14
CA ASP A 40 1.91 -6.88 4.61
C ASP A 40 1.57 -7.11 3.12
N ILE A 41 2.45 -7.77 2.35
CA ILE A 41 2.37 -7.86 0.87
C ILE A 41 1.28 -8.85 0.43
N SER A 42 0.06 -8.62 0.87
CA SER A 42 -1.11 -9.34 0.40
C SER A 42 -1.70 -8.50 -0.71
N ASP A 43 -1.33 -8.90 -1.94
CA ASP A 43 -2.07 -8.71 -3.18
C ASP A 43 -3.25 -7.73 -3.09
N TRP A 44 -3.01 -6.45 -3.39
CA TRP A 44 -4.06 -5.44 -3.54
C TRP A 44 -4.78 -5.60 -4.89
N GLY A 45 -5.15 -6.84 -5.21
CA GLY A 45 -5.54 -7.30 -6.54
C GLY A 45 -6.46 -8.52 -6.53
N SER A 46 -7.28 -8.72 -5.51
CA SER A 46 -8.33 -9.75 -5.53
C SER A 46 -9.65 -9.20 -4.99
N GLU A 47 -10.33 -8.35 -5.78
CA GLU A 47 -11.66 -8.57 -6.38
C GLU A 47 -12.22 -7.30 -7.05
#